data_AF-A0A846TRF1-F1
#
_entry.id   AF-A0A846TRF1-F1
#
_cell.length_a   1.000
_cell.length_b   1.000
_cell.length_c   1.000
_cell.angle_alpha   90.00
_cell.angle_beta   90.00
_cell.angle_gamma   90.00
#
_symmetry.space_group_name_H-M   'P 1'
#
loop_
_entity.id
_entity.type
_entity.pdbx_description
1 polymer ?
#
loop_
_entity_poly.entity_id
_entity_poly.type
_entity_poly.pdbx_seq_one_letter_code
_entity_poly.pdbx_strand_id
1 'polypeptide(L)'
;MKKRKALGAALLSMTMGLSMFTAGAFGQAPEAQDTYRVLVQGPAAEKAKAKDQFGKRWDFGAKGFTTEVNAKQYQALLKNKNLQVETVSQVQVNAKPGAGAQAAPTDQTPWGMEAIYNDSNLQATSGGAGVKVAVLDTGVNVNHADLVGSDEQCKDFTQRKSPLVNNSCSDKNGHGTHVAGTVLAHGGTGLGIYGVAPDADLWAYKVLNDRGSGYSDDIAGAIRHAADEAVRTGSKVVISMSLGSSSKSTMIADAVNYAYGKGVLVVAAAGNSGPNANTIGYPGALPNAVAVAALEDVQENGTYRVADFSSRGNPLTDGDYVIGELDVEVSAPGRAIESTWYDGSYNTISGTSMATPHVSGLAAKIWAANPSMSHTQLRSELQNRAKANDILGGSGAASGDDYASGFGFPRVK
;
A
#
# COMPACT_ATOMS: atom_id res chain seq x y z
N MET A 1 18.76 -28.50 81.41
CA MET A 1 17.37 -27.99 81.35
C MET A 1 17.37 -26.47 81.49
N LYS A 2 16.47 -25.76 80.77
CA LYS A 2 16.28 -24.28 80.69
C LYS A 2 17.18 -23.60 79.63
N LYS A 3 16.66 -23.40 78.40
CA LYS A 3 15.90 -22.23 77.91
C LYS A 3 16.70 -20.92 77.97
N ARG A 4 17.22 -20.47 76.81
CA ARG A 4 17.64 -19.08 76.59
C ARG A 4 16.49 -18.29 75.92
N LYS A 5 16.44 -17.02 76.29
CA LYS A 5 15.28 -16.13 76.32
C LYS A 5 14.73 -15.77 74.94
N ALA A 6 13.41 -15.69 74.89
CA ALA A 6 12.60 -15.17 73.80
C ALA A 6 12.13 -13.75 74.12
N LEU A 7 12.24 -12.90 73.10
CA LEU A 7 11.28 -11.90 72.62
C LEU A 7 10.80 -10.81 73.59
N GLY A 8 11.32 -9.60 73.35
CA GLY A 8 10.64 -8.35 73.66
C GLY A 8 9.62 -8.03 72.56
N ALA A 9 8.43 -7.62 73.00
CA ALA A 9 7.39 -7.07 72.16
C ALA A 9 7.43 -5.53 72.25
N ALA A 10 7.31 -4.85 71.11
CA ALA A 10 6.69 -3.54 71.01
C ALA A 10 6.24 -3.31 69.56
N LEU A 11 4.93 -3.42 69.35
CA LEU A 11 4.20 -2.97 68.16
C LEU A 11 4.14 -1.45 68.13
N LEU A 12 4.39 -0.83 66.97
CA LEU A 12 3.78 0.43 66.50
C LEU A 12 4.13 0.58 65.00
N SER A 13 3.28 0.09 64.11
CA SER A 13 2.32 0.88 63.31
C SER A 13 2.97 1.77 62.25
N MET A 14 2.89 1.35 60.99
CA MET A 14 2.32 2.12 59.88
C MET A 14 2.37 1.25 58.63
N THR A 15 1.21 0.73 58.24
CA THR A 15 0.98 0.13 56.93
C THR A 15 0.91 1.23 55.89
N MET A 16 1.94 1.34 55.06
CA MET A 16 1.84 1.93 53.72
C MET A 16 2.35 0.89 52.74
N GLY A 17 1.41 0.32 51.96
CA GLY A 17 1.76 -0.53 50.83
C GLY A 17 2.45 0.32 49.77
N LEU A 18 3.74 0.08 49.56
CA LEU A 18 4.38 0.49 48.31
C LEU A 18 3.92 -0.48 47.22
N SER A 19 3.04 0.02 46.36
CA SER A 19 2.88 -0.47 45.00
C SER A 19 4.21 -0.30 44.25
N MET A 20 4.63 -1.34 43.54
CA MET A 20 5.83 -1.32 42.72
C MET A 20 5.63 -0.33 41.56
N PHE A 21 6.18 0.88 41.70
CA PHE A 21 6.58 1.71 40.56
C PHE A 21 8.04 1.36 40.25
N THR A 22 8.27 0.50 39.26
CA THR A 22 9.58 0.45 38.60
C THR A 22 9.59 1.48 37.49
N ALA A 23 10.23 2.61 37.76
CA ALA A 23 10.70 3.54 36.76
C ALA A 23 11.68 2.82 35.83
N GLY A 24 11.30 2.72 34.56
CA GLY A 24 12.15 2.23 33.47
C GLY A 24 12.34 3.32 32.43
N ALA A 25 12.86 4.49 32.85
CA ALA A 25 13.38 5.50 31.94
C ALA A 25 14.91 5.44 31.99
N PHE A 26 15.49 4.44 31.33
CA PHE A 26 16.88 4.45 30.91
C PHE A 26 16.95 3.84 29.51
N GLY A 27 17.58 4.60 28.62
CA GLY A 27 17.61 4.35 27.19
C GLY A 27 17.99 2.91 26.86
N GLN A 28 17.18 2.29 26.00
CA GLN A 28 17.70 1.26 25.13
C GLN A 28 18.85 1.89 24.35
N ALA A 29 20.06 1.40 24.59
CA ALA A 29 21.15 1.62 23.64
C ALA A 29 20.64 1.17 22.27
N PRO A 30 20.76 1.99 21.21
CA PRO A 30 20.36 1.55 19.88
C PRO A 30 21.16 0.29 19.57
N GLU A 31 20.46 -0.80 19.23
CA GLU A 31 21.11 -1.97 18.61
C GLU A 31 22.04 -1.44 17.52
N ALA A 32 23.29 -1.88 17.54
CA ALA A 32 24.28 -1.46 16.56
C ALA A 32 23.74 -1.82 15.17
N GLN A 33 23.32 -0.81 14.41
CA GLN A 33 22.80 -1.01 13.08
C GLN A 33 23.98 -1.40 12.17
N ASP A 34 24.11 -2.69 11.87
CA ASP A 34 25.25 -3.24 11.12
C ASP A 34 25.37 -2.63 9.72
N THR A 35 24.25 -2.20 9.13
CA THR A 35 24.17 -1.60 7.80
C THR A 35 23.15 -0.48 7.72
N TYR A 36 23.53 0.62 7.08
CA TYR A 36 22.70 1.77 6.77
C TYR A 36 22.39 1.76 5.27
N ARG A 37 21.12 1.92 4.91
CA ARG A 37 20.71 2.21 3.53
C ARG A 37 20.51 3.71 3.40
N VAL A 38 21.26 4.33 2.50
CA VAL A 38 21.35 5.80 2.41
C VAL A 38 21.15 6.28 0.99
N LEU A 39 20.52 7.45 0.85
CA LEU A 39 20.52 8.25 -0.36
C LEU A 39 21.71 9.22 -0.32
N VAL A 40 22.49 9.23 -1.39
CA VAL A 40 23.66 10.10 -1.57
C VAL A 40 23.39 11.07 -2.71
N GLN A 41 23.40 12.36 -2.39
CA GLN A 41 23.18 13.47 -3.32
C GLN A 41 24.38 14.42 -3.32
N GLY A 42 24.50 15.23 -4.37
CA GLY A 42 25.62 16.16 -4.54
C GLY A 42 26.02 16.36 -6.00
N PRO A 43 27.13 17.08 -6.26
CA PRO A 43 27.66 17.30 -7.60
C PRO A 43 27.98 15.99 -8.32
N ALA A 44 27.85 15.97 -9.65
CA ALA A 44 28.02 14.76 -10.45
C ALA A 44 29.38 14.06 -10.25
N ALA A 45 30.47 14.83 -10.17
CA ALA A 45 31.82 14.30 -9.95
C ALA A 45 31.98 13.65 -8.57
N GLU A 46 31.40 14.24 -7.52
CA GLU A 46 31.47 13.70 -6.16
C GLU A 46 30.60 12.45 -6.01
N LYS A 47 29.42 12.43 -6.62
CA LYS A 47 28.57 11.23 -6.70
C LYS A 47 29.26 10.10 -7.47
N ALA A 48 29.98 10.40 -8.55
CA ALA A 48 30.72 9.38 -9.31
C ALA A 48 31.79 8.71 -8.43
N LYS A 49 32.62 9.50 -7.74
CA LYS A 49 33.61 8.98 -6.78
C LYS A 49 32.97 8.14 -5.68
N ALA A 50 31.85 8.61 -5.12
CA ALA A 50 31.14 7.88 -4.08
C ALA A 50 30.55 6.56 -4.60
N LYS A 51 30.03 6.53 -5.83
CA LYS A 51 29.56 5.30 -6.49
C LYS A 51 30.69 4.30 -6.70
N ASP A 52 31.86 4.75 -7.14
CA ASP A 52 33.01 3.87 -7.35
C ASP A 52 33.52 3.29 -6.02
N GLN A 53 33.46 4.07 -4.95
CA GLN A 53 33.95 3.66 -3.63
C GLN A 53 32.97 2.76 -2.85
N PHE A 54 31.67 3.07 -2.90
CA PHE A 54 30.65 2.44 -2.04
C PHE A 54 29.64 1.61 -2.83
N GLY A 55 29.76 1.53 -4.15
CA GLY A 55 28.77 0.91 -5.02
C GLY A 55 27.47 1.72 -5.08
N LYS A 56 26.49 1.14 -5.78
CA LYS A 56 25.13 1.68 -5.86
C LYS A 56 24.12 0.55 -5.81
N ARG A 57 22.96 0.85 -5.24
CA ARG A 57 21.74 0.04 -5.32
C ARG A 57 20.85 0.57 -6.43
N TRP A 58 20.40 1.81 -6.31
CA TRP A 58 19.64 2.52 -7.34
C TRP A 58 20.34 3.82 -7.77
N ASP A 59 20.26 4.16 -9.05
CA ASP A 59 20.78 5.42 -9.59
C ASP A 59 19.62 6.26 -10.13
N PHE A 60 19.32 7.35 -9.45
CA PHE A 60 18.27 8.31 -9.83
C PHE A 60 18.87 9.53 -10.57
N GLY A 61 20.09 9.39 -11.12
CA GLY A 61 20.74 10.39 -11.94
C GLY A 61 21.03 11.68 -11.17
N ALA A 62 20.44 12.80 -11.60
CA ALA A 62 20.62 14.09 -10.95
C ALA A 62 20.17 14.06 -9.48
N LYS A 63 19.13 13.29 -9.16
CA LYS A 63 18.53 13.17 -7.82
C LYS A 63 19.35 12.36 -6.82
N GLY A 64 20.45 11.73 -7.26
CA GLY A 64 21.33 10.97 -6.39
C GLY A 64 21.31 9.48 -6.69
N PHE A 65 21.93 8.70 -5.81
CA PHE A 65 21.93 7.24 -5.86
C PHE A 65 21.80 6.71 -4.44
N THR A 66 21.22 5.52 -4.27
CA THR A 66 21.20 4.84 -2.98
C THR A 66 22.28 3.78 -2.90
N THR A 67 22.74 3.49 -1.68
CA THR A 67 23.68 2.39 -1.43
C THR A 67 23.50 1.85 -0.01
N GLU A 68 24.01 0.64 0.24
CA GLU A 68 24.10 0.05 1.56
C GLU A 68 25.54 0.13 2.06
N VAL A 69 25.73 0.70 3.25
CA VAL A 69 27.04 0.96 3.85
C VAL A 69 27.08 0.51 5.29
N ASN A 70 28.23 0.03 5.76
CA ASN A 70 28.43 -0.21 7.19
C ASN A 70 28.63 1.11 7.96
N ALA A 71 28.66 1.04 9.30
CA ALA A 71 28.83 2.21 10.15
C ALA A 71 30.06 3.07 9.80
N LYS A 72 31.21 2.44 9.49
CA LYS A 72 32.45 3.16 9.13
C LYS A 72 32.31 3.90 7.79
N GLN A 73 31.71 3.26 6.81
CA GLN A 73 31.45 3.84 5.48
C GLN A 73 30.41 4.95 5.57
N TYR A 74 29.36 4.79 6.38
CA TYR A 74 28.38 5.84 6.64
C TYR A 74 29.02 7.10 7.23
N GLN A 75 29.89 6.95 8.23
CA GLN A 75 30.65 8.06 8.79
C GLN A 75 31.62 8.69 7.80
N ALA A 76 32.18 7.91 6.85
CA ALA A 76 33.01 8.46 5.78
C ALA A 76 32.21 9.31 4.80
N LEU A 77 31.00 8.87 4.43
CA LEU A 77 30.07 9.63 3.60
C LEU A 77 29.67 10.95 4.26
N LEU A 78 29.31 10.94 5.54
CA LEU A 78 28.92 12.14 6.30
C LEU A 78 30.05 13.17 6.44
N LYS A 79 31.32 12.76 6.34
CA LYS A 79 32.48 13.68 6.39
C LYS A 79 32.69 14.43 5.08
N ASN A 80 32.15 13.96 3.96
CA ASN A 80 32.26 14.67 2.70
C ASN A 80 31.24 15.81 2.66
N LYS A 81 31.72 17.05 2.87
CA LYS A 81 30.89 18.27 2.87
C LYS A 81 30.23 18.60 1.54
N ASN A 82 30.68 17.97 0.44
CA ASN A 82 30.09 18.14 -0.88
C ASN A 82 28.94 17.15 -1.16
N LEU A 83 28.71 16.20 -0.25
CA LEU A 83 27.62 15.24 -0.34
C LEU A 83 26.55 15.55 0.71
N GLN A 84 25.31 15.35 0.31
CA GLN A 84 24.17 15.25 1.23
C GLN A 84 23.82 13.78 1.35
N VAL A 85 23.68 13.29 2.58
CA VAL A 85 23.48 11.88 2.87
C VAL A 85 22.34 11.76 3.86
N GLU A 86 21.30 11.05 3.46
CA GLU A 86 20.12 10.80 4.31
C GLU A 86 19.80 9.31 4.34
N THR A 87 19.23 8.83 5.44
CA THR A 87 18.77 7.44 5.54
C THR A 87 17.52 7.23 4.68
N VAL A 88 17.46 6.12 3.96
CA VAL A 88 16.29 5.76 3.17
C VAL A 88 15.14 5.37 4.10
N SER A 89 14.02 6.07 4.00
CA SER A 89 12.82 5.79 4.81
C SER A 89 12.17 4.47 4.41
N GLN A 90 11.43 3.88 5.35
CA GLN A 90 10.63 2.69 5.11
C GLN A 90 9.13 3.02 5.06
N VAL A 91 8.42 2.23 4.29
CA VAL A 91 6.96 2.20 4.17
C VAL A 91 6.48 0.85 4.68
N GLN A 92 5.26 0.79 5.20
CA GLN A 92 4.68 -0.44 5.74
C GLN A 92 3.27 -0.65 5.20
N VAL A 93 2.83 -1.91 5.18
CA VAL A 93 1.40 -2.23 5.11
C VAL A 93 0.78 -2.05 6.49
N ASN A 94 -0.45 -1.57 6.51
CA ASN A 94 -1.22 -1.38 7.73
C ASN A 94 -2.62 -1.98 7.55
N ALA A 95 -2.73 -3.29 7.37
CA ALA A 95 -4.02 -3.98 7.32
C ALA A 95 -4.45 -4.38 8.73
N LYS A 96 -5.75 -4.23 9.00
CA LYS A 96 -6.37 -4.70 10.25
C LYS A 96 -6.86 -6.14 10.05
N PRO A 97 -6.60 -7.05 11.01
CA PRO A 97 -7.08 -8.43 10.93
C PRO A 97 -8.62 -8.46 10.94
N GLY A 98 -9.20 -9.37 10.16
CA GLY A 98 -10.62 -9.70 10.20
C GLY A 98 -10.83 -11.16 10.62
N ALA A 99 -11.65 -11.92 9.87
CA ALA A 99 -11.79 -13.35 10.08
C ALA A 99 -10.49 -14.08 9.68
N GLY A 100 -10.17 -15.18 10.38
CA GLY A 100 -8.97 -15.98 10.08
C GLY A 100 -9.05 -16.71 8.75
N ALA A 101 -7.90 -17.18 8.28
CA ALA A 101 -7.77 -17.82 6.98
C ALA A 101 -8.56 -19.14 6.86
N GLN A 102 -9.15 -19.39 5.69
CA GLN A 102 -10.05 -20.50 5.39
C GLN A 102 -9.67 -21.20 4.10
N ALA A 103 -9.85 -22.53 4.04
CA ALA A 103 -9.43 -23.32 2.87
C ALA A 103 -10.27 -23.10 1.61
N ALA A 104 -11.48 -22.56 1.75
CA ALA A 104 -12.40 -22.21 0.67
C ALA A 104 -12.98 -20.82 0.96
N PRO A 105 -13.36 -20.04 -0.08
CA PRO A 105 -13.96 -18.74 0.15
C PRO A 105 -15.37 -18.92 0.71
N THR A 106 -15.81 -17.98 1.55
CA THR A 106 -17.20 -17.97 2.03
C THR A 106 -18.19 -17.61 0.93
N ASP A 107 -17.74 -16.82 -0.04
CA ASP A 107 -18.47 -16.40 -1.23
C ASP A 107 -17.50 -16.21 -2.41
N GLN A 108 -17.94 -16.57 -3.62
CA GLN A 108 -17.16 -16.39 -4.84
C GLN A 108 -17.11 -14.93 -5.29
N THR A 109 -18.14 -14.15 -4.94
CA THR A 109 -18.20 -12.71 -5.22
C THR A 109 -18.61 -11.98 -3.95
N PRO A 110 -17.68 -11.80 -2.98
CA PRO A 110 -18.00 -11.16 -1.71
C PRO A 110 -18.61 -9.77 -1.91
N TRP A 111 -19.23 -9.22 -0.86
CA TRP A 111 -19.95 -7.95 -0.88
C TRP A 111 -19.23 -6.81 -1.63
N GLY A 112 -17.89 -6.72 -1.56
CA GLY A 112 -17.13 -5.70 -2.28
C GLY A 112 -17.20 -5.82 -3.80
N MET A 113 -17.27 -7.05 -4.33
CA MET A 113 -17.50 -7.33 -5.74
C MET A 113 -18.93 -6.97 -6.15
N GLU A 114 -19.93 -7.40 -5.38
CA GLU A 114 -21.33 -7.03 -5.61
C GLU A 114 -21.52 -5.50 -5.57
N ALA A 115 -20.89 -4.84 -4.61
CA ALA A 115 -20.93 -3.41 -4.44
C ALA A 115 -20.30 -2.70 -5.64
N ILE A 116 -19.09 -3.04 -6.09
CA ILE A 116 -18.48 -2.36 -7.23
C ILE A 116 -19.14 -2.70 -8.57
N TYR A 117 -19.71 -3.91 -8.71
CA TYR A 117 -20.46 -4.29 -9.90
C TYR A 117 -21.90 -3.76 -9.93
N ASN A 118 -22.41 -3.31 -8.77
CA ASN A 118 -23.81 -2.94 -8.60
C ASN A 118 -24.78 -4.09 -8.93
N ASP A 119 -24.42 -5.29 -8.51
CA ASP A 119 -25.22 -6.49 -8.69
C ASP A 119 -25.11 -7.37 -7.43
N SER A 120 -26.19 -7.45 -6.65
CA SER A 120 -26.28 -8.28 -5.45
C SER A 120 -26.53 -9.77 -5.75
N ASN A 121 -26.63 -10.14 -7.02
CA ASN A 121 -26.75 -11.54 -7.46
C ASN A 121 -25.57 -11.94 -8.34
N LEU A 122 -24.47 -11.17 -8.30
CA LEU A 122 -23.28 -11.44 -9.08
C LEU A 122 -22.81 -12.88 -8.83
N GLN A 123 -22.46 -13.59 -9.89
CA GLN A 123 -21.96 -14.98 -9.79
C GLN A 123 -20.51 -15.10 -10.26
N ALA A 124 -20.09 -14.18 -11.14
CA ALA A 124 -18.74 -14.11 -11.69
C ALA A 124 -18.48 -12.69 -12.23
N THR A 125 -17.21 -12.32 -12.34
CA THR A 125 -16.76 -11.05 -12.91
C THR A 125 -16.18 -11.24 -14.31
N SER A 126 -15.78 -10.15 -14.98
CA SER A 126 -15.21 -10.21 -16.34
C SER A 126 -14.37 -8.98 -16.69
N GLY A 127 -13.56 -9.07 -17.75
CA GLY A 127 -12.85 -7.96 -18.34
C GLY A 127 -11.48 -7.69 -17.70
N GLY A 128 -10.76 -6.72 -18.29
CA GLY A 128 -9.36 -6.43 -17.94
C GLY A 128 -8.34 -6.89 -18.99
N ALA A 129 -8.77 -7.70 -19.96
CA ALA A 129 -7.92 -8.27 -21.01
C ALA A 129 -6.99 -7.24 -21.67
N GLY A 130 -5.69 -7.57 -21.70
CA GLY A 130 -4.64 -6.76 -22.32
C GLY A 130 -4.17 -5.57 -21.51
N VAL A 131 -4.71 -5.35 -20.30
CA VAL A 131 -4.23 -4.33 -19.35
C VAL A 131 -3.40 -5.00 -18.28
N LYS A 132 -2.24 -4.43 -17.99
CA LYS A 132 -1.33 -4.92 -16.96
C LYS A 132 -1.63 -4.23 -15.64
N VAL A 133 -1.78 -5.00 -14.57
CA VAL A 133 -1.90 -4.44 -13.22
C VAL A 133 -0.64 -4.80 -12.42
N ALA A 134 0.17 -3.78 -12.15
CA ALA A 134 1.38 -3.90 -11.35
C ALA A 134 1.05 -3.75 -9.87
N VAL A 135 0.93 -4.88 -9.18
CA VAL A 135 0.71 -4.94 -7.73
C VAL A 135 2.07 -4.83 -7.04
N LEU A 136 2.34 -3.64 -6.49
CA LEU A 136 3.58 -3.35 -5.75
C LEU A 136 3.32 -3.57 -4.26
N ASP A 137 3.67 -4.76 -3.77
CA ASP A 137 3.30 -5.20 -2.42
C ASP A 137 4.33 -6.18 -1.81
N THR A 138 3.90 -7.11 -0.96
CA THR A 138 4.68 -8.14 -0.25
C THR A 138 5.05 -9.35 -1.11
N GLY A 139 4.68 -9.32 -2.39
CA GLY A 139 4.74 -10.45 -3.31
C GLY A 139 3.34 -11.01 -3.58
N VAL A 140 3.25 -12.05 -4.41
CA VAL A 140 2.02 -12.78 -4.69
C VAL A 140 2.31 -14.27 -4.72
N ASN A 141 1.42 -15.08 -4.14
CA ASN A 141 1.39 -16.51 -4.44
C ASN A 141 0.73 -16.74 -5.81
N VAL A 142 1.53 -16.66 -6.87
CA VAL A 142 1.07 -16.87 -8.27
C VAL A 142 0.62 -18.32 -8.54
N ASN A 143 0.87 -19.25 -7.62
CA ASN A 143 0.38 -20.64 -7.72
C ASN A 143 -0.95 -20.85 -7.00
N HIS A 144 -1.55 -19.79 -6.43
CA HIS A 144 -2.90 -19.87 -5.86
C HIS A 144 -3.89 -20.31 -6.95
N ALA A 145 -4.84 -21.19 -6.61
CA ALA A 145 -5.76 -21.79 -7.57
C ALA A 145 -6.51 -20.75 -8.43
N ASP A 146 -6.82 -19.61 -7.83
CA ASP A 146 -7.56 -18.51 -8.46
C ASP A 146 -6.68 -17.41 -9.10
N LEU A 147 -5.35 -17.56 -9.06
CA LEU A 147 -4.39 -16.60 -9.65
C LEU A 147 -3.44 -17.25 -10.65
N VAL A 148 -3.34 -18.59 -10.63
CA VAL A 148 -2.43 -19.33 -11.50
C VAL A 148 -2.73 -19.03 -12.96
N GLY A 149 -1.69 -18.69 -13.72
CA GLY A 149 -1.78 -18.34 -15.13
C GLY A 149 -2.10 -16.86 -15.41
N SER A 150 -2.41 -16.05 -14.40
CA SER A 150 -2.62 -14.60 -14.57
C SER A 150 -1.32 -13.80 -14.49
N ASP A 151 -0.23 -14.37 -13.98
CA ASP A 151 1.05 -13.66 -13.83
C ASP A 151 1.82 -13.56 -15.15
N GLU A 152 2.04 -12.34 -15.61
CA GLU A 152 2.96 -12.05 -16.73
C GLU A 152 4.36 -11.71 -16.22
N GLN A 153 4.45 -11.07 -15.05
CA GLN A 153 5.73 -10.72 -14.44
C GLN A 153 5.72 -11.02 -12.95
N CYS A 154 6.83 -11.61 -12.49
CA CYS A 154 7.09 -11.94 -11.10
C CYS A 154 8.49 -11.41 -10.73
N LYS A 155 8.56 -10.30 -9.98
CA LYS A 155 9.82 -9.58 -9.72
C LYS A 155 9.96 -9.16 -8.25
N ASP A 156 11.17 -9.26 -7.70
CA ASP A 156 11.46 -8.94 -6.31
C ASP A 156 12.53 -7.86 -6.23
N PHE A 157 12.15 -6.73 -5.61
CA PHE A 157 12.96 -5.55 -5.44
C PHE A 157 13.57 -5.45 -4.03
N THR A 158 13.24 -6.37 -3.13
CA THR A 158 13.59 -6.29 -1.69
C THR A 158 14.93 -6.94 -1.36
N GLN A 159 15.52 -7.66 -2.30
CA GLN A 159 16.71 -8.46 -2.05
C GLN A 159 17.93 -7.59 -1.73
N ARG A 160 18.70 -7.99 -0.71
CA ARG A 160 19.87 -7.21 -0.26
C ARG A 160 20.96 -7.13 -1.32
N LYS A 161 21.27 -8.27 -1.96
CA LYS A 161 22.39 -8.41 -2.90
C LYS A 161 22.09 -7.86 -4.30
N SER A 162 20.83 -7.76 -4.68
CA SER A 162 20.41 -7.26 -5.98
C SER A 162 19.18 -6.36 -5.82
N PRO A 163 19.16 -5.17 -6.43
CA PRO A 163 17.99 -4.28 -6.40
C PRO A 163 16.78 -4.86 -7.14
N LEU A 164 16.99 -5.85 -8.02
CA LEU A 164 15.94 -6.53 -8.75
C LEU A 164 16.32 -8.00 -9.00
N VAL A 165 15.41 -8.91 -8.71
CA VAL A 165 15.48 -10.33 -9.05
C VAL A 165 14.25 -10.70 -9.87
N ASN A 166 14.47 -11.17 -11.10
CA ASN A 166 13.41 -11.66 -11.99
C ASN A 166 12.96 -13.07 -11.58
N ASN A 167 11.72 -13.43 -11.93
CA ASN A 167 11.10 -14.72 -11.63
C ASN A 167 11.07 -15.04 -10.13
N SER A 168 10.91 -14.01 -9.30
CA SER A 168 10.81 -14.12 -7.85
C SER A 168 9.82 -13.09 -7.35
N CYS A 169 8.75 -13.52 -6.70
CA CYS A 169 7.74 -12.65 -6.13
C CYS A 169 6.98 -13.35 -5.00
N SER A 170 7.56 -14.42 -4.40
CA SER A 170 6.89 -15.21 -3.37
C SER A 170 6.43 -14.34 -2.21
N ASP A 171 5.14 -14.42 -1.94
CA ASP A 171 4.52 -13.82 -0.76
C ASP A 171 4.71 -14.74 0.45
N LYS A 172 5.08 -14.13 1.58
CA LYS A 172 5.19 -14.78 2.91
C LYS A 172 4.50 -13.96 4.01
N ASN A 173 3.79 -12.92 3.60
CA ASN A 173 3.01 -12.05 4.47
C ASN A 173 1.51 -12.30 4.27
N GLY A 174 1.06 -12.44 3.03
CA GLY A 174 -0.34 -12.62 2.65
C GLY A 174 -0.98 -11.40 2.01
N HIS A 175 -0.52 -10.21 2.39
CA HIS A 175 -1.14 -8.95 1.99
C HIS A 175 -1.16 -8.77 0.46
N GLY A 176 -0.06 -9.05 -0.23
CA GLY A 176 0.03 -8.84 -1.68
C GLY A 176 -0.77 -9.87 -2.46
N THR A 177 -0.84 -11.11 -1.97
CA THR A 177 -1.75 -12.12 -2.55
C THR A 177 -3.22 -11.71 -2.39
N HIS A 178 -3.59 -11.13 -1.25
CA HIS A 178 -4.96 -10.63 -1.01
C HIS A 178 -5.33 -9.45 -1.91
N VAL A 179 -4.40 -8.51 -2.07
CA VAL A 179 -4.55 -7.38 -2.98
C VAL A 179 -4.68 -7.87 -4.43
N ALA A 180 -3.82 -8.78 -4.88
CA ALA A 180 -3.87 -9.34 -6.24
C ALA A 180 -5.18 -10.09 -6.51
N GLY A 181 -5.66 -10.88 -5.55
CA GLY A 181 -6.94 -11.56 -5.67
C GLY A 181 -8.11 -10.61 -5.87
N THR A 182 -8.14 -9.51 -5.11
CA THR A 182 -9.18 -8.49 -5.24
C THR A 182 -9.13 -7.80 -6.62
N VAL A 183 -7.94 -7.64 -7.22
CA VAL A 183 -7.82 -7.10 -8.58
C VAL A 183 -8.36 -8.08 -9.62
N LEU A 184 -7.87 -9.33 -9.63
CA LEU A 184 -7.93 -10.19 -10.81
C LEU A 184 -8.03 -11.70 -10.54
N ALA A 185 -8.47 -12.13 -9.35
CA ALA A 185 -8.76 -13.55 -9.16
C ALA A 185 -9.79 -14.03 -10.19
N HIS A 186 -9.54 -15.18 -10.81
CA HIS A 186 -10.34 -15.70 -11.93
C HIS A 186 -11.35 -16.77 -11.53
N GLY A 187 -11.49 -17.04 -10.23
CA GLY A 187 -12.42 -18.04 -9.69
C GLY A 187 -11.96 -19.50 -9.84
N GLY A 188 -10.76 -19.75 -10.38
CA GLY A 188 -10.16 -21.07 -10.46
C GLY A 188 -11.02 -22.03 -11.30
N THR A 189 -11.40 -23.17 -10.71
CA THR A 189 -12.32 -24.13 -11.35
C THR A 189 -13.79 -23.76 -11.21
N GLY A 190 -14.10 -22.48 -10.94
CA GLY A 190 -15.46 -22.00 -10.65
C GLY A 190 -15.91 -22.24 -9.21
N LEU A 191 -14.97 -22.47 -8.27
CA LEU A 191 -15.23 -22.58 -6.83
C LEU A 191 -14.44 -21.54 -6.01
N GLY A 192 -13.56 -20.80 -6.67
CA GLY A 192 -12.74 -19.76 -6.06
C GLY A 192 -13.42 -18.40 -6.05
N ILE A 193 -12.66 -17.41 -5.60
CA ILE A 193 -13.08 -16.02 -5.54
C ILE A 193 -12.79 -15.28 -6.86
N TYR A 194 -13.65 -14.33 -7.20
CA TYR A 194 -13.50 -13.46 -8.36
C TYR A 194 -13.00 -12.07 -7.95
N GLY A 195 -11.99 -11.56 -8.66
CA GLY A 195 -11.54 -10.18 -8.58
C GLY A 195 -12.32 -9.27 -9.53
N VAL A 196 -12.08 -7.96 -9.47
CA VAL A 196 -12.85 -7.00 -10.28
C VAL A 196 -12.63 -7.17 -11.80
N ALA A 197 -11.41 -7.50 -12.21
CA ALA A 197 -10.99 -7.63 -13.61
C ALA A 197 -10.19 -8.94 -13.83
N PRO A 198 -10.86 -10.10 -13.87
CA PRO A 198 -10.22 -11.41 -13.87
C PRO A 198 -9.39 -11.70 -15.13
N ASP A 199 -9.62 -10.97 -16.22
CA ASP A 199 -8.88 -11.15 -17.47
C ASP A 199 -7.64 -10.24 -17.57
N ALA A 200 -7.34 -9.43 -16.54
CA ALA A 200 -6.16 -8.58 -16.51
C ALA A 200 -4.87 -9.40 -16.27
N ASP A 201 -3.74 -8.87 -16.71
CA ASP A 201 -2.44 -9.53 -16.53
C ASP A 201 -1.73 -8.97 -15.30
N LEU A 202 -1.29 -9.86 -14.40
CA LEU A 202 -0.63 -9.50 -13.15
C LEU A 202 0.86 -9.26 -13.36
N TRP A 203 1.33 -8.09 -12.93
CA TRP A 203 2.75 -7.85 -12.65
C TRP A 203 2.95 -7.84 -11.13
N ALA A 204 3.33 -9.00 -10.58
CA ALA A 204 3.57 -9.21 -9.15
C ALA A 204 4.94 -8.66 -8.75
N TYR A 205 4.98 -7.44 -8.22
CA TYR A 205 6.21 -6.75 -7.82
C TYR A 205 6.33 -6.72 -6.29
N LYS A 206 7.24 -7.54 -5.76
CA LYS A 206 7.55 -7.55 -4.34
C LYS A 206 8.46 -6.36 -4.00
N VAL A 207 7.91 -5.38 -3.30
CA VAL A 207 8.60 -4.17 -2.80
C VAL A 207 8.60 -4.07 -1.28
N LEU A 208 7.80 -4.93 -0.62
CA LEU A 208 7.75 -5.09 0.83
C LEU A 208 8.27 -6.48 1.21
N ASN A 209 9.03 -6.56 2.28
CA ASN A 209 9.57 -7.83 2.77
C ASN A 209 8.49 -8.68 3.47
N ASP A 210 8.89 -9.85 3.96
CA ASP A 210 7.98 -10.83 4.60
C ASP A 210 7.28 -10.28 5.87
N ARG A 211 7.78 -9.18 6.45
CA ARG A 211 7.17 -8.47 7.59
C ARG A 211 6.29 -7.29 7.16
N GLY A 212 6.05 -7.10 5.87
CA GLY A 212 5.22 -6.01 5.37
C GLY A 212 5.90 -4.65 5.33
N SER A 213 7.25 -4.59 5.38
CA SER A 213 8.00 -3.33 5.33
C SER A 213 8.91 -3.26 4.10
N GLY A 214 8.98 -2.10 3.45
CA GLY A 214 9.82 -1.88 2.28
C GLY A 214 10.52 -0.54 2.32
N TYR A 215 11.69 -0.47 1.68
CA TYR A 215 12.44 0.77 1.57
C TYR A 215 11.88 1.63 0.43
N SER A 216 11.84 2.94 0.65
CA SER A 216 11.33 3.90 -0.32
C SER A 216 12.11 3.89 -1.64
N ASP A 217 13.37 3.48 -1.64
CA ASP A 217 14.18 3.35 -2.85
C ASP A 217 13.81 2.13 -3.69
N ASP A 218 13.51 0.99 -3.07
CA ASP A 218 13.01 -0.21 -3.75
C ASP A 218 11.62 0.03 -4.36
N ILE A 219 10.74 0.70 -3.61
CA ILE A 219 9.41 1.10 -4.10
C ILE A 219 9.55 2.06 -5.28
N ALA A 220 10.39 3.10 -5.17
CA ALA A 220 10.65 4.03 -6.26
C ALA A 220 11.26 3.34 -7.49
N GLY A 221 12.19 2.40 -7.29
CA GLY A 221 12.78 1.56 -8.33
C GLY A 221 11.73 0.74 -9.07
N ALA A 222 10.82 0.09 -8.34
CA ALA A 222 9.74 -0.71 -8.91
C ALA A 222 8.72 0.12 -9.69
N ILE A 223 8.33 1.31 -9.19
CA ILE A 223 7.43 2.23 -9.90
C ILE A 223 8.05 2.65 -11.24
N ARG A 224 9.32 3.06 -11.22
CA ARG A 224 10.05 3.45 -12.43
C ARG A 224 10.17 2.28 -13.40
N HIS A 225 10.49 1.08 -12.88
CA HIS A 225 10.59 -0.14 -13.67
C HIS A 225 9.26 -0.49 -14.34
N ALA A 226 8.11 -0.41 -13.64
CA ALA A 226 6.79 -0.59 -14.23
C ALA A 226 6.54 0.41 -15.38
N ALA A 227 6.90 1.68 -15.19
CA ALA A 227 6.76 2.71 -16.22
C ALA A 227 7.68 2.47 -17.43
N ASP A 228 8.90 2.00 -17.20
CA ASP A 228 9.84 1.65 -18.26
C ASP A 228 9.33 0.45 -19.07
N GLU A 229 8.79 -0.57 -18.42
CA GLU A 229 8.19 -1.73 -19.08
C GLU A 229 6.91 -1.36 -19.84
N ALA A 230 6.08 -0.44 -19.31
CA ALA A 230 4.90 0.08 -20.01
C ALA A 230 5.30 0.67 -21.37
N VAL A 231 6.31 1.54 -21.38
CA VAL A 231 6.82 2.16 -22.61
C VAL A 231 7.49 1.14 -23.52
N ARG A 232 8.32 0.25 -22.97
CA ARG A 232 9.06 -0.76 -23.74
C ARG A 232 8.13 -1.72 -24.47
N THR A 233 7.01 -2.10 -23.84
CA THR A 233 6.06 -3.08 -24.39
C THR A 233 4.89 -2.43 -25.12
N GLY A 234 4.70 -1.11 -24.98
CA GLY A 234 3.51 -0.42 -25.46
C GLY A 234 2.23 -0.78 -24.69
N SER A 235 2.38 -1.34 -23.48
CA SER A 235 1.25 -1.82 -22.66
C SER A 235 0.59 -0.70 -21.87
N LYS A 236 -0.71 -0.86 -21.62
CA LYS A 236 -1.43 -0.06 -20.62
C LYS A 236 -1.17 -0.65 -19.25
N VAL A 237 -0.72 0.17 -18.31
CA VAL A 237 -0.31 -0.27 -16.97
C VAL A 237 -1.04 0.54 -15.90
N VAL A 238 -1.63 -0.17 -14.94
CA VAL A 238 -2.14 0.37 -13.68
C VAL A 238 -1.22 -0.10 -12.56
N ILE A 239 -0.57 0.81 -11.86
CA ILE A 239 0.18 0.51 -10.63
C ILE A 239 -0.81 0.54 -9.45
N SER A 240 -0.86 -0.53 -8.68
CA SER A 240 -1.63 -0.66 -7.45
C SER A 240 -0.69 -0.69 -6.25
N MET A 241 -0.81 0.31 -5.36
CA MET A 241 0.02 0.46 -4.17
C MET A 241 -0.83 0.51 -2.90
N SER A 242 -1.06 -0.67 -2.34
CA SER A 242 -1.78 -0.87 -1.08
C SER A 242 -0.90 -0.67 0.15
N LEU A 243 -0.09 0.38 0.14
CA LEU A 243 0.95 0.70 1.13
C LEU A 243 0.98 2.21 1.41
N GLY A 244 1.55 2.62 2.53
CA GLY A 244 1.75 4.05 2.76
C GLY A 244 2.47 4.42 4.04
N SER A 245 2.84 5.70 4.13
CA SER A 245 3.49 6.31 5.29
C SER A 245 2.95 7.72 5.53
N SER A 246 3.03 8.21 6.77
CA SER A 246 2.64 9.59 7.10
C SER A 246 3.60 10.64 6.51
N SER A 247 4.85 10.27 6.22
CA SER A 247 5.86 11.16 5.64
C SER A 247 5.99 11.00 4.14
N LYS A 248 6.13 12.12 3.43
CA LYS A 248 6.38 12.16 1.98
C LYS A 248 7.83 11.76 1.68
N SER A 249 8.01 10.66 0.95
CA SER A 249 9.30 10.32 0.35
C SER A 249 9.46 11.02 -1.00
N THR A 250 10.54 11.80 -1.15
CA THR A 250 10.87 12.46 -2.43
C THR A 250 11.15 11.44 -3.53
N MET A 251 11.76 10.30 -3.21
CA MET A 251 12.03 9.22 -4.16
C MET A 251 10.73 8.60 -4.71
N ILE A 252 9.77 8.28 -3.83
CA ILE A 252 8.48 7.75 -4.26
C ILE A 252 7.69 8.80 -5.04
N ALA A 253 7.67 10.05 -4.57
CA ALA A 253 6.97 11.13 -5.25
C ALA A 253 7.51 11.39 -6.67
N ASP A 254 8.84 11.46 -6.83
CA ASP A 254 9.49 11.59 -8.13
C ASP A 254 9.22 10.38 -9.04
N ALA A 255 9.17 9.17 -8.47
CA ALA A 255 8.85 7.96 -9.22
C ALA A 255 7.39 7.91 -9.69
N VAL A 256 6.43 8.30 -8.85
CA VAL A 256 5.01 8.42 -9.22
C VAL A 256 4.84 9.43 -10.36
N ASN A 257 5.45 10.61 -10.23
CA ASN A 257 5.44 11.62 -11.30
C ASN A 257 6.06 11.09 -12.60
N TYR A 258 7.14 10.34 -12.50
CA TYR A 258 7.79 9.70 -13.65
C TYR A 258 6.87 8.68 -14.33
N ALA A 259 6.19 7.82 -13.56
CA ALA A 259 5.25 6.84 -14.09
C ALA A 259 4.04 7.50 -14.76
N TYR A 260 3.46 8.50 -14.10
CA TYR A 260 2.35 9.28 -14.65
C TYR A 260 2.74 9.95 -15.98
N GLY A 261 3.90 10.61 -16.03
CA GLY A 261 4.43 11.21 -17.26
C GLY A 261 4.71 10.21 -18.39
N LYS A 262 4.79 8.91 -18.09
CA LYS A 262 4.94 7.82 -19.06
C LYS A 262 3.63 7.15 -19.46
N GLY A 263 2.50 7.66 -18.98
CA GLY A 263 1.19 7.14 -19.34
C GLY A 263 0.70 5.99 -18.46
N VAL A 264 1.30 5.78 -17.28
CA VAL A 264 0.87 4.79 -16.30
C VAL A 264 -0.10 5.42 -15.31
N LEU A 265 -1.21 4.75 -15.02
CA LEU A 265 -2.11 5.17 -13.94
C LEU A 265 -1.58 4.62 -12.61
N VAL A 266 -1.52 5.46 -11.58
CA VAL A 266 -1.11 5.06 -10.23
C VAL A 266 -2.30 5.15 -9.30
N VAL A 267 -2.61 4.06 -8.59
CA VAL A 267 -3.69 3.95 -7.61
C VAL A 267 -3.08 3.57 -6.27
N ALA A 268 -3.42 4.29 -5.20
CA ALA A 268 -2.80 4.12 -3.90
C ALA A 268 -3.80 4.24 -2.75
N ALA A 269 -3.50 3.54 -1.66
CA ALA A 269 -4.30 3.61 -0.43
C ALA A 269 -4.23 5.01 0.20
N ALA A 270 -5.36 5.56 0.63
CA ALA A 270 -5.39 6.83 1.36
C ALA A 270 -4.70 6.71 2.74
N GLY A 271 -4.71 5.53 3.36
CA GLY A 271 -4.16 5.27 4.70
C GLY A 271 -5.24 4.82 5.69
N ASN A 272 -4.82 4.41 6.88
CA ASN A 272 -5.70 3.82 7.91
C ASN A 272 -5.64 4.57 9.25
N SER A 273 -5.44 5.89 9.19
CA SER A 273 -5.21 6.77 10.34
C SER A 273 -6.40 7.71 10.63
N GLY A 274 -7.57 7.42 10.06
CA GLY A 274 -8.80 8.20 10.31
C GLY A 274 -9.36 8.06 11.73
N PRO A 275 -10.45 8.78 12.06
CA PRO A 275 -11.27 9.59 11.14
C PRO A 275 -10.96 11.08 11.06
N ASN A 276 -9.94 11.55 11.77
CA ASN A 276 -9.59 12.96 11.77
C ASN A 276 -9.13 13.42 10.38
N ALA A 277 -9.43 14.68 10.04
CA ALA A 277 -8.90 15.35 8.85
C ALA A 277 -7.37 15.32 8.78
N ASN A 278 -6.80 15.46 7.57
CA ASN A 278 -5.36 15.48 7.32
C ASN A 278 -4.61 14.23 7.79
N THR A 279 -5.26 13.07 7.71
CA THR A 279 -4.68 11.77 8.08
C THR A 279 -4.25 10.95 6.86
N ILE A 280 -4.51 11.44 5.65
CA ILE A 280 -4.05 10.85 4.39
C ILE A 280 -2.53 10.71 4.36
N GLY A 281 -2.06 9.55 3.92
CA GLY A 281 -0.64 9.21 3.80
C GLY A 281 -0.13 9.25 2.37
N TYR A 282 1.18 9.07 2.22
CA TYR A 282 1.86 8.97 0.93
C TYR A 282 2.12 7.49 0.58
N PRO A 283 1.99 7.08 -0.70
CA PRO A 283 1.83 7.93 -1.89
C PRO A 283 0.40 8.36 -2.22
N GLY A 284 -0.63 7.94 -1.48
CA GLY A 284 -2.03 8.32 -1.73
C GLY A 284 -2.23 9.83 -1.89
N ALA A 285 -1.66 10.63 -1.00
CA ALA A 285 -1.74 12.10 -1.01
C ALA A 285 -1.08 12.79 -2.21
N LEU A 286 -0.38 12.08 -3.10
CA LEU A 286 0.27 12.70 -4.25
C LEU A 286 -0.77 13.04 -5.34
N PRO A 287 -0.72 14.24 -5.95
CA PRO A 287 -1.67 14.63 -7.00
C PRO A 287 -1.70 13.70 -8.22
N ASN A 288 -0.62 12.97 -8.49
CA ASN A 288 -0.51 12.02 -9.61
C ASN A 288 -0.80 10.56 -9.20
N ALA A 289 -1.32 10.33 -8.00
CA ALA A 289 -1.85 9.06 -7.54
C ALA A 289 -3.35 9.20 -7.25
N VAL A 290 -4.13 8.18 -7.61
CA VAL A 290 -5.55 8.08 -7.24
C VAL A 290 -5.63 7.57 -5.81
N ALA A 291 -5.95 8.47 -4.88
CA ALA A 291 -6.13 8.13 -3.46
C ALA A 291 -7.47 7.43 -3.22
N VAL A 292 -7.42 6.23 -2.64
CA VAL A 292 -8.62 5.41 -2.41
C VAL A 292 -8.95 5.29 -0.92
N ALA A 293 -10.12 5.79 -0.53
CA ALA A 293 -10.73 5.60 0.79
C ALA A 293 -11.47 4.26 0.90
N ALA A 294 -11.64 3.77 2.13
CA ALA A 294 -12.28 2.49 2.41
C ALA A 294 -13.75 2.67 2.81
N LEU A 295 -14.63 1.99 2.09
CA LEU A 295 -16.03 1.81 2.43
C LEU A 295 -16.25 0.54 3.26
N GLU A 296 -17.32 0.52 4.01
CA GLU A 296 -17.83 -0.65 4.71
C GLU A 296 -19.25 -1.01 4.26
N ASP A 297 -19.62 -2.26 4.46
CA ASP A 297 -20.95 -2.79 4.14
C ASP A 297 -21.99 -2.33 5.18
N VAL A 298 -22.18 -1.02 5.28
CA VAL A 298 -23.15 -0.34 6.12
C VAL A 298 -23.74 0.79 5.29
N GLN A 299 -25.07 0.84 5.25
CA GLN A 299 -25.78 1.95 4.63
C GLN A 299 -26.00 3.08 5.64
N GLU A 300 -25.57 4.29 5.29
CA GLU A 300 -25.82 5.52 6.05
C GLU A 300 -26.17 6.62 5.03
N ASN A 301 -27.22 7.39 5.32
CA ASN A 301 -27.76 8.44 4.43
C ASN A 301 -28.06 7.96 3.00
N GLY A 302 -28.42 6.67 2.83
CA GLY A 302 -28.78 6.08 1.53
C GLY A 302 -27.59 5.65 0.67
N THR A 303 -26.38 5.62 1.24
CA THR A 303 -25.14 5.25 0.55
C THR A 303 -24.28 4.33 1.43
N TYR A 304 -23.26 3.67 0.86
CA TYR A 304 -22.24 3.00 1.67
C TYR A 304 -21.52 3.99 2.59
N ARG A 305 -21.08 3.51 3.74
CA ARG A 305 -20.40 4.33 4.75
C ARG A 305 -18.88 4.30 4.58
N VAL A 306 -18.21 5.45 4.72
CA VAL A 306 -16.75 5.52 4.86
C VAL A 306 -16.33 4.92 6.20
N ALA A 307 -15.47 3.90 6.18
CA ALA A 307 -15.00 3.22 7.38
C ALA A 307 -14.22 4.18 8.28
N ASP A 308 -14.41 4.07 9.61
CA ASP A 308 -13.80 5.00 10.58
C ASP A 308 -12.28 5.03 10.52
N PHE A 309 -11.64 3.92 10.12
CA PHE A 309 -10.19 3.88 10.00
C PHE A 309 -9.67 4.58 8.73
N SER A 310 -10.48 4.76 7.69
CA SER A 310 -10.02 5.30 6.40
C SER A 310 -9.37 6.65 6.61
N SER A 311 -8.17 6.90 6.14
CA SER A 311 -7.59 8.23 6.26
C SER A 311 -8.42 9.27 5.50
N ARG A 312 -8.43 10.50 6.00
CA ARG A 312 -9.16 11.65 5.48
C ARG A 312 -8.20 12.68 4.88
N GLY A 313 -8.62 13.33 3.81
CA GLY A 313 -7.92 14.40 3.14
C GLY A 313 -7.97 15.73 3.89
N ASN A 314 -7.57 16.79 3.20
CA ASN A 314 -7.56 18.14 3.72
C ASN A 314 -8.89 18.86 3.42
N PRO A 315 -9.71 19.21 4.43
CA PRO A 315 -11.00 19.88 4.25
C PRO A 315 -10.88 21.35 3.77
N LEU A 316 -9.67 21.84 3.50
CA LEU A 316 -9.45 23.14 2.88
C LEU A 316 -9.28 23.06 1.36
N THR A 317 -9.19 21.85 0.81
CA THR A 317 -8.97 21.59 -0.61
C THR A 317 -10.02 20.64 -1.20
N ASP A 318 -11.09 20.32 -0.46
CA ASP A 318 -12.23 19.56 -0.97
C ASP A 318 -13.33 20.46 -1.59
N GLY A 319 -14.36 19.84 -2.14
CA GLY A 319 -15.58 20.53 -2.60
C GLY A 319 -15.51 21.14 -4.00
N ASP A 320 -14.37 21.08 -4.69
CA ASP A 320 -14.19 21.69 -6.02
C ASP A 320 -14.10 20.67 -7.17
N TYR A 321 -14.06 19.37 -6.85
CA TYR A 321 -13.84 18.28 -7.79
C TYR A 321 -12.53 18.39 -8.57
N VAL A 322 -11.49 18.94 -7.95
CA VAL A 322 -10.14 19.07 -8.49
C VAL A 322 -9.14 18.45 -7.52
N ILE A 323 -8.41 17.44 -7.97
CA ILE A 323 -7.45 16.75 -7.10
C ILE A 323 -6.17 17.56 -6.91
N GLY A 324 -5.92 17.94 -5.67
CA GLY A 324 -4.68 18.50 -5.14
C GLY A 324 -3.87 17.50 -4.32
N GLU A 325 -2.85 18.01 -3.64
CA GLU A 325 -2.05 17.22 -2.69
C GLU A 325 -2.81 17.14 -1.36
N LEU A 326 -2.86 15.95 -0.76
CA LEU A 326 -3.65 15.62 0.44
C LEU A 326 -5.16 15.45 0.23
N ASP A 327 -5.63 15.24 -1.00
CA ASP A 327 -7.04 14.94 -1.26
C ASP A 327 -7.29 13.43 -1.37
N VAL A 328 -8.44 12.99 -0.87
CA VAL A 328 -9.00 11.68 -1.22
C VAL A 328 -9.69 11.85 -2.57
N GLU A 329 -9.48 10.93 -3.51
CA GLU A 329 -10.04 11.08 -4.86
C GLU A 329 -11.30 10.25 -5.07
N VAL A 330 -11.29 9.00 -4.60
CA VAL A 330 -12.42 8.08 -4.68
C VAL A 330 -12.48 7.16 -3.47
N SER A 331 -13.58 6.43 -3.33
CA SER A 331 -13.77 5.42 -2.30
C SER A 331 -14.17 4.06 -2.91
N ALA A 332 -13.84 2.96 -2.22
CA ALA A 332 -14.19 1.62 -2.66
C ALA A 332 -14.26 0.66 -1.45
N PRO A 333 -14.83 -0.55 -1.61
CA PRO A 333 -14.94 -1.55 -0.53
C PRO A 333 -13.60 -1.87 0.14
N GLY A 334 -13.49 -1.65 1.45
CA GLY A 334 -12.23 -1.83 2.17
C GLY A 334 -12.36 -2.41 3.58
N ARG A 335 -13.57 -2.59 4.12
CA ARG A 335 -13.80 -3.29 5.39
C ARG A 335 -14.27 -4.72 5.17
N ALA A 336 -13.70 -5.66 5.90
CA ALA A 336 -14.05 -7.08 5.85
C ALA A 336 -14.08 -7.62 4.40
N ILE A 337 -12.97 -7.45 3.69
CA ILE A 337 -12.81 -7.93 2.32
C ILE A 337 -12.17 -9.31 2.37
N GLU A 338 -12.90 -10.32 1.88
CA GLU A 338 -12.37 -11.65 1.63
C GLU A 338 -11.62 -11.68 0.30
N SER A 339 -10.45 -12.33 0.27
CA SER A 339 -9.69 -12.57 -0.95
C SER A 339 -8.66 -13.69 -0.76
N THR A 340 -7.91 -14.02 -1.81
CA THR A 340 -6.86 -15.05 -1.82
C THR A 340 -5.73 -14.75 -0.83
N TRP A 341 -5.04 -15.77 -0.33
CA TRP A 341 -3.99 -15.64 0.68
C TRP A 341 -2.71 -16.43 0.32
N TYR A 342 -1.57 -16.06 0.92
CA TYR A 342 -0.25 -16.54 0.45
C TYR A 342 -0.03 -18.05 0.55
N ASP A 343 -0.72 -18.73 1.46
CA ASP A 343 -0.60 -20.18 1.68
C ASP A 343 -1.57 -21.02 0.83
N GLY A 344 -2.31 -20.38 -0.09
CA GLY A 344 -3.31 -21.04 -0.94
C GLY A 344 -4.72 -21.02 -0.35
N SER A 345 -4.90 -20.43 0.83
CA SER A 345 -6.19 -20.22 1.48
C SER A 345 -6.81 -18.86 1.12
N TYR A 346 -7.92 -18.51 1.75
CA TYR A 346 -8.62 -17.23 1.63
C TYR A 346 -8.60 -16.54 2.99
N ASN A 347 -8.60 -15.21 3.02
CA ASN A 347 -8.55 -14.47 4.29
C ASN A 347 -9.39 -13.19 4.21
N THR A 348 -9.94 -12.75 5.35
CA THR A 348 -10.74 -11.53 5.44
C THR A 348 -10.00 -10.47 6.23
N ILE A 349 -9.65 -9.36 5.59
CA ILE A 349 -8.94 -8.24 6.24
C ILE A 349 -9.59 -6.90 5.90
N SER A 350 -9.18 -5.86 6.62
CA SER A 350 -9.71 -4.50 6.45
C SER A 350 -8.60 -3.48 6.28
N GLY A 351 -8.79 -2.52 5.38
CA GLY A 351 -7.89 -1.40 5.14
C GLY A 351 -8.22 -0.68 3.84
N THR A 352 -7.75 0.56 3.69
CA THR A 352 -7.69 1.22 2.38
C THR A 352 -6.86 0.42 1.38
N SER A 353 -5.91 -0.37 1.86
CA SER A 353 -5.21 -1.42 1.11
C SER A 353 -6.12 -2.40 0.36
N MET A 354 -7.33 -2.67 0.86
CA MET A 354 -8.31 -3.55 0.21
C MET A 354 -9.25 -2.77 -0.72
N ALA A 355 -9.43 -1.46 -0.50
CA ALA A 355 -10.17 -0.59 -1.40
C ALA A 355 -9.38 -0.26 -2.68
N THR A 356 -8.08 -0.01 -2.56
CA THR A 356 -7.16 0.24 -3.68
C THR A 356 -7.26 -0.78 -4.82
N PRO A 357 -7.21 -2.11 -4.59
CA PRO A 357 -7.30 -3.09 -5.66
C PRO A 357 -8.67 -3.14 -6.34
N HIS A 358 -9.77 -2.80 -5.65
CA HIS A 358 -11.08 -2.67 -6.32
C HIS A 358 -11.03 -1.58 -7.41
N VAL A 359 -10.46 -0.41 -7.09
CA VAL A 359 -10.30 0.68 -8.06
C VAL A 359 -9.28 0.34 -9.14
N SER A 360 -8.19 -0.35 -8.80
CA SER A 360 -7.20 -0.80 -9.80
C SER A 360 -7.78 -1.80 -10.79
N GLY A 361 -8.58 -2.76 -10.32
CA GLY A 361 -9.29 -3.69 -11.20
C GLY A 361 -10.36 -2.98 -12.04
N LEU A 362 -11.14 -2.05 -11.46
CA LEU A 362 -12.10 -1.26 -12.23
C LEU A 362 -11.40 -0.42 -13.31
N ALA A 363 -10.27 0.18 -12.98
CA ALA A 363 -9.44 0.92 -13.94
C ALA A 363 -9.00 0.00 -15.10
N ALA A 364 -8.52 -1.21 -14.81
CA ALA A 364 -8.16 -2.19 -15.82
C ALA A 364 -9.36 -2.59 -16.69
N LYS A 365 -10.52 -2.87 -16.09
CA LYS A 365 -11.76 -3.21 -16.80
C LYS A 365 -12.19 -2.09 -17.76
N ILE A 366 -12.17 -0.83 -17.30
CA ILE A 366 -12.52 0.33 -18.13
C ILE A 366 -11.52 0.51 -19.28
N TRP A 367 -10.22 0.38 -18.98
CA TRP A 367 -9.18 0.60 -19.98
C TRP A 367 -9.18 -0.48 -21.06
N ALA A 368 -9.44 -1.74 -20.70
CA ALA A 368 -9.59 -2.85 -21.63
C ALA A 368 -10.77 -2.64 -22.59
N ALA A 369 -11.90 -2.13 -22.08
CA ALA A 369 -13.06 -1.79 -22.91
C ALA A 369 -12.84 -0.54 -23.78
N ASN A 370 -11.83 0.28 -23.47
CA ASN A 370 -11.54 1.55 -24.15
C ASN A 370 -10.03 1.70 -24.42
N PRO A 371 -9.42 0.85 -25.26
CA PRO A 371 -7.96 0.74 -25.38
C PRO A 371 -7.28 2.00 -25.93
N SER A 372 -8.04 2.88 -26.61
CA SER A 372 -7.56 4.18 -27.10
C SER A 372 -7.42 5.24 -26.01
N MET A 373 -7.99 5.04 -24.82
CA MET A 373 -7.89 6.01 -23.73
C MET A 373 -6.44 6.19 -23.26
N SER A 374 -6.10 7.44 -22.93
CA SER A 374 -4.94 7.76 -22.11
C SER A 374 -5.22 7.45 -20.63
N HIS A 375 -4.17 7.37 -19.82
CA HIS A 375 -4.29 7.28 -18.36
C HIS A 375 -5.06 8.47 -17.76
N THR A 376 -4.94 9.67 -18.33
CA THR A 376 -5.68 10.86 -17.88
C THR A 376 -7.17 10.73 -18.17
N GLN A 377 -7.55 10.26 -19.36
CA GLN A 377 -8.95 10.00 -19.71
C GLN A 377 -9.54 8.89 -18.85
N LEU A 378 -8.77 7.85 -18.56
CA LEU A 378 -9.18 6.79 -17.64
C LEU A 378 -9.41 7.32 -16.22
N ARG A 379 -8.49 8.15 -15.69
CA ARG A 379 -8.66 8.78 -14.38
C ARG A 379 -9.91 9.65 -14.35
N SER A 380 -10.15 10.46 -15.38
CA SER A 380 -11.37 11.25 -15.50
C SER A 380 -12.64 10.39 -15.58
N GLU A 381 -12.60 9.22 -16.23
CA GLU A 381 -13.74 8.29 -16.24
C GLU A 381 -14.00 7.70 -14.86
N LEU A 382 -12.96 7.34 -14.09
CA LEU A 382 -13.12 6.92 -12.69
C LEU A 382 -13.75 8.03 -11.86
N GLN A 383 -13.23 9.26 -11.97
CA GLN A 383 -13.77 10.44 -11.30
C GLN A 383 -15.25 10.65 -11.66
N ASN A 384 -15.62 10.60 -12.95
CA ASN A 384 -17.00 10.80 -13.39
C ASN A 384 -17.94 9.73 -12.83
N ARG A 385 -17.49 8.47 -12.75
CA ARG A 385 -18.28 7.39 -12.15
C ARG A 385 -18.42 7.55 -10.64
N ALA A 386 -17.39 8.02 -9.96
CA ALA A 386 -17.43 8.35 -8.55
C ALA A 386 -18.46 9.44 -8.27
N LYS A 387 -18.41 10.56 -9.03
CA LYS A 387 -19.37 11.68 -8.94
C LYS A 387 -20.82 11.24 -9.13
N ALA A 388 -21.06 10.25 -9.99
CA ALA A 388 -22.39 9.70 -10.23
C ALA A 388 -22.92 8.84 -9.06
N ASN A 389 -22.05 8.44 -8.14
CA ASN A 389 -22.32 7.60 -6.98
C ASN A 389 -21.71 8.26 -5.73
N ASP A 390 -22.25 9.43 -5.39
CA ASP A 390 -21.88 10.21 -4.21
C ASP A 390 -21.96 9.36 -2.93
N ILE A 391 -21.10 9.63 -1.95
CA ILE A 391 -21.04 8.92 -0.67
C ILE A 391 -21.36 9.88 0.46
N LEU A 392 -22.46 9.62 1.15
CA LEU A 392 -23.04 10.51 2.16
C LEU A 392 -22.91 9.95 3.59
N GLY A 393 -22.32 8.76 3.73
CA GLY A 393 -22.17 8.04 4.98
C GLY A 393 -20.75 8.08 5.54
N GLY A 394 -20.62 8.24 6.86
CA GLY A 394 -19.33 8.19 7.56
C GLY A 394 -18.77 9.56 7.95
N SER A 395 -17.83 9.54 8.90
CA SER A 395 -17.26 10.79 9.43
C SER A 395 -16.43 11.51 8.36
N GLY A 396 -16.82 12.76 8.10
CA GLY A 396 -16.24 13.65 7.10
C GLY A 396 -16.90 13.59 5.72
N ALA A 397 -17.81 12.62 5.49
CA ALA A 397 -18.57 12.53 4.24
C ALA A 397 -19.63 13.64 4.16
N ALA A 398 -19.84 14.19 2.97
CA ALA A 398 -20.81 15.25 2.70
C ALA A 398 -21.30 15.16 1.25
N SER A 399 -22.29 15.97 0.88
CA SER A 399 -22.74 15.96 -0.52
C SER A 399 -21.67 16.54 -1.44
N GLY A 400 -21.32 15.76 -2.47
CA GLY A 400 -20.37 16.12 -3.50
C GLY A 400 -18.94 15.69 -3.18
N ASP A 401 -17.97 16.51 -3.58
CA ASP A 401 -16.57 16.24 -3.26
C ASP A 401 -16.29 16.54 -1.79
N ASP A 402 -15.90 15.53 -1.03
CA ASP A 402 -15.64 15.64 0.40
C ASP A 402 -14.29 15.01 0.80
N TYR A 403 -13.71 15.53 1.89
CA TYR A 403 -12.41 15.06 2.38
C TYR A 403 -12.38 13.63 2.95
N ALA A 404 -13.49 12.88 3.01
CA ALA A 404 -13.52 11.49 3.49
C ALA A 404 -13.67 10.45 2.37
N SER A 405 -14.52 10.71 1.38
CA SER A 405 -14.89 9.81 0.29
C SER A 405 -14.34 10.26 -1.06
N GLY A 406 -13.83 11.50 -1.14
CA GLY A 406 -13.43 12.15 -2.38
C GLY A 406 -14.65 12.42 -3.24
N PHE A 407 -14.59 12.05 -4.52
CA PHE A 407 -15.69 12.29 -5.45
C PHE A 407 -16.84 11.27 -5.30
N GLY A 408 -16.69 10.25 -4.46
CA GLY A 408 -17.66 9.16 -4.29
C GLY A 408 -17.11 7.79 -4.70
N PHE A 409 -17.99 6.87 -5.10
CA PHE A 409 -17.67 5.46 -5.34
C PHE A 409 -17.76 5.07 -6.83
N PRO A 410 -16.66 4.91 -7.58
CA PRO A 410 -16.72 4.49 -8.97
C PRO A 410 -17.13 3.02 -9.09
N ARG A 411 -18.13 2.73 -9.95
CA ARG A 411 -18.72 1.39 -10.13
C ARG A 411 -18.66 0.91 -11.59
N VAL A 412 -18.89 -0.37 -11.80
CA VAL A 412 -19.22 -0.91 -13.13
C VAL A 412 -20.58 -0.34 -13.56
N LYS A 413 -20.75 -0.13 -14.87
CA LYS A 413 -22.01 0.39 -15.43
C LYS A 413 -23.08 -0.68 -15.52
#